data_AF-A0A2R5G4J7-F1
#
_entry.id   AF-A0A2R5G4J7-F1
#
_cell.length_a   1.000
_cell.length_b   1.000
_cell.length_c   1.000
_cell.angle_alpha   90.00
_cell.angle_beta   90.00
_cell.angle_gamma   90.00
#
_symmetry.space_group_name_H-M   'P 1'
#
loop_
_entity.id
_entity.type
_entity.pdbx_description
1 polymer ?
#
loop_
_entity_poly.entity_id
_entity_poly.type
_entity_poly.pdbx_seq_one_letter_code
_entity_poly.pdbx_strand_id
1 'polypeptide(L)'
;MLTLDCSETTSAIDYSNLNISIQETFAAIDRFEWQVSDELRLMRDNKYYRDGTYTSFEDYCEKELTKHGGYRKVKDLFAAKRVVETLPEDLRGKITKPSQTRSLLRLVKTPDKLQEAVAIAAKEKPFPTAADFAKAVQQVAPTAKKTTKSERSQTQLCKSVRISSQSHPRYGESGLIEADAPNNYQQIVTFSDSERLLVNNSDLADDAIVSESSDRTYPKQYSEAIAQIKEQHQQELERLQQELRIGLQSEATARAEEQVSEQIQSLQQLFKQQKEENIQLQQRLSEMEGLRKLEIENQLLQQRIQELENAVEQRPSQQWGNTMTQQATKALNKQVKQALEKTIDLRSLAVEPPKENAQECLRLMGMALKNLASAMNNTQALEAAAIILGSEPTPTAIAYRAEQLEMLPQAVSDIQ
;
A
#
# COMPACT_ATOMS: atom_id res chain seq x y z
N MET A 1 57.79 40.40 18.27
CA MET A 1 58.32 39.03 18.47
C MET A 1 57.27 38.29 19.27
N LEU A 2 56.49 37.34 18.75
CA LEU A 2 56.82 36.25 17.83
C LEU A 2 55.78 36.15 16.70
N THR A 3 56.27 36.06 15.47
CA THR A 3 55.55 35.63 14.28
C THR A 3 55.31 34.11 14.36
N LEU A 4 54.06 33.68 14.26
CA LEU A 4 53.70 32.29 14.01
C LEU A 4 53.52 32.13 12.51
N ASP A 5 54.59 31.70 11.85
CA ASP A 5 54.55 31.10 10.52
C ASP A 5 53.87 29.72 10.64
N CYS A 6 52.57 29.66 10.35
CA CYS A 6 51.91 28.44 9.94
C CYS A 6 51.32 28.66 8.55
N SER A 7 52.18 28.55 7.55
CA SER A 7 51.79 28.18 6.20
C SER A 7 51.35 26.71 6.21
N GLU A 8 50.19 26.42 6.78
CA GLU A 8 49.44 25.23 6.44
C GLU A 8 48.50 25.63 5.32
N THR A 9 48.87 25.24 4.10
CA THR A 9 47.94 25.12 2.98
C THR A 9 46.62 24.56 3.46
N THR A 10 45.61 25.40 3.58
CA THR A 10 44.21 24.99 3.57
C THR A 10 43.98 24.38 2.19
N SER A 11 44.29 23.09 2.04
CA SER A 11 43.72 22.28 0.98
C SER A 11 42.21 22.49 1.10
N ALA A 12 41.60 23.02 0.04
CA ALA A 12 40.16 23.13 -0.03
C ALA A 12 39.57 21.78 0.40
N ILE A 13 38.81 21.75 1.49
CA ILE A 13 38.17 20.54 1.98
C ILE A 13 37.39 19.98 0.78
N ASP A 14 37.84 18.84 0.28
CA ASP A 14 37.31 18.26 -0.94
C ASP A 14 35.96 17.64 -0.60
N TYR A 15 34.91 18.44 -0.73
CA TYR A 15 33.52 18.06 -0.40
C TYR A 15 33.07 16.82 -1.17
N SER A 16 33.75 16.46 -2.26
CA SER A 16 33.54 15.21 -2.99
C SER A 16 33.88 13.98 -2.13
N ASN A 17 35.02 13.98 -1.44
CA ASN A 17 35.44 12.89 -0.54
C ASN A 17 34.53 12.79 0.69
N LEU A 18 34.07 13.92 1.23
CA LEU A 18 33.10 13.94 2.32
C LEU A 18 31.76 13.36 1.88
N ASN A 19 31.29 13.73 0.69
CA ASN A 19 30.02 13.25 0.14
C ASN A 19 30.07 11.75 -0.18
N ILE A 20 31.19 11.25 -0.72
CA ILE A 20 31.42 9.80 -0.94
C ILE A 20 31.42 9.07 0.40
N SER A 21 32.14 9.56 1.40
CA SER A 21 32.16 8.94 2.74
C SER A 21 30.77 8.91 3.37
N ILE A 22 29.99 9.98 3.23
CA ILE A 22 28.60 10.05 3.69
C ILE A 22 27.72 9.02 2.94
N GLN A 23 27.84 8.93 1.62
CA GLN A 23 27.10 7.95 0.82
C GLN A 23 27.49 6.51 1.17
N GLU A 24 28.78 6.24 1.41
CA GLU A 24 29.26 4.95 1.88
C GLU A 24 28.70 4.62 3.27
N THR A 25 28.60 5.62 4.16
CA THR A 25 28.00 5.40 5.49
C THR A 25 26.51 5.09 5.39
N PHE A 26 25.75 5.79 4.55
CA PHE A 26 24.34 5.50 4.34
C PHE A 26 24.14 4.13 3.69
N ALA A 27 24.91 3.79 2.65
CA ALA A 27 24.87 2.46 2.04
C ALA A 27 25.24 1.34 3.03
N ALA A 28 26.17 1.60 3.96
CA ALA A 28 26.51 0.66 5.03
C ALA A 28 25.37 0.52 6.04
N ILE A 29 24.68 1.61 6.38
CA ILE A 29 23.50 1.60 7.25
C ILE A 29 22.36 0.82 6.58
N ASP A 30 22.04 1.09 5.31
CA ASP A 30 20.97 0.40 4.57
C ASP A 30 21.22 -1.11 4.51
N ARG A 31 22.47 -1.52 4.23
CA ARG A 31 22.86 -2.95 4.25
C ARG A 31 22.70 -3.56 5.63
N PHE A 32 23.05 -2.83 6.68
CA PHE A 32 22.89 -3.29 8.06
C PHE A 32 21.40 -3.43 8.43
N GLU A 33 20.56 -2.43 8.10
CA GLU A 33 19.12 -2.47 8.36
C GLU A 33 18.45 -3.64 7.65
N TRP A 34 18.84 -3.92 6.41
CA TRP A 34 18.32 -5.06 5.65
C TRP A 34 18.68 -6.39 6.31
N GLN A 35 19.96 -6.57 6.70
CA GLN A 35 20.41 -7.77 7.43
C GLN A 35 19.70 -7.94 8.77
N VAL A 36 19.54 -6.86 9.53
CA VAL A 36 18.87 -6.86 10.84
C VAL A 36 17.40 -7.23 10.69
N SER A 37 16.73 -6.69 9.67
CA SER A 37 15.32 -6.97 9.40
C SER A 37 15.09 -8.43 9.07
N ASP A 38 15.95 -9.02 8.23
CA ASP A 38 15.88 -10.44 7.87
C ASP A 38 16.16 -11.36 9.07
N GLU A 39 17.18 -11.06 9.89
CA GLU A 39 17.46 -11.83 11.10
C GLU A 39 16.33 -11.69 12.14
N LEU A 40 15.74 -10.50 12.33
CA LEU A 40 14.60 -10.32 13.23
C LEU A 40 13.36 -11.08 12.74
N ARG A 41 13.13 -11.11 11.42
CA ARG A 41 12.07 -11.90 10.81
C ARG A 41 12.27 -13.39 11.04
N LEU A 42 13.48 -13.90 10.83
CA LEU A 42 13.83 -15.29 11.14
C LEU A 42 13.68 -15.63 12.63
N MET A 43 14.01 -14.71 13.53
CA MET A 43 13.78 -14.86 14.98
C MET A 43 12.30 -14.99 15.32
N ARG A 44 11.45 -14.19 14.69
CA ARG A 44 10.00 -14.23 14.87
C ARG A 44 9.41 -15.53 14.33
N ASP A 45 9.75 -15.87 13.09
CA ASP A 45 9.15 -16.99 12.37
C ASP A 45 9.55 -18.34 13.02
N ASN A 46 10.80 -18.46 13.49
CA ASN A 46 11.29 -19.64 14.20
C ASN A 46 11.05 -19.62 15.72
N LYS A 47 10.40 -18.57 16.25
CA LYS A 47 10.05 -18.41 17.66
C LYS A 47 11.23 -18.46 18.65
N TYR A 48 12.42 -18.05 18.21
CA TYR A 48 13.66 -18.10 19.01
C TYR A 48 13.62 -17.20 20.25
N TYR A 49 12.77 -16.18 20.28
CA TYR A 49 12.50 -15.37 21.47
C TYR A 49 12.03 -16.20 22.67
N ARG A 50 11.43 -17.38 22.46
CA ARG A 50 10.98 -18.25 23.56
C ARG A 50 12.13 -18.86 24.37
N ASP A 51 13.26 -19.12 23.72
CA ASP A 51 14.46 -19.65 24.40
C ASP A 51 15.07 -18.64 25.38
N GLY A 52 14.77 -17.35 25.17
CA GLY A 52 15.14 -16.26 26.06
C GLY A 52 14.17 -16.03 27.23
N THR A 53 13.18 -16.90 27.44
CA THR A 53 12.08 -16.77 28.44
C THR A 53 11.03 -15.68 28.15
N TYR A 54 10.95 -15.17 26.92
CA TYR A 54 9.93 -14.18 26.53
C TYR A 54 8.65 -14.85 26.01
N THR A 55 7.50 -14.27 26.36
CA THR A 55 6.17 -14.82 26.03
C THR A 55 5.76 -14.51 24.59
N SER A 56 6.16 -13.36 24.06
CA SER A 56 5.90 -12.95 22.68
C SER A 56 7.13 -12.27 22.06
N PHE A 57 7.13 -12.13 20.75
CA PHE A 57 8.23 -11.46 20.02
C PHE A 57 8.25 -9.96 20.35
N GLU A 58 7.09 -9.35 20.53
CA GLU A 58 6.93 -7.95 20.91
C GLU A 58 7.53 -7.71 22.30
N ASP A 59 7.28 -8.60 23.27
CA ASP A 59 7.86 -8.53 24.62
C ASP A 59 9.39 -8.69 24.60
N TYR A 60 9.93 -9.49 23.69
CA TYR A 60 11.36 -9.58 23.44
C TYR A 60 11.92 -8.25 22.90
N CYS A 61 11.29 -7.66 21.89
CA CYS A 61 11.71 -6.39 21.30
C CYS A 61 11.67 -5.24 22.32
N GLU A 62 10.61 -5.13 23.12
CA GLU A 62 10.42 -4.09 24.14
C GLU A 62 11.27 -4.26 25.41
N LYS A 63 11.76 -5.46 25.69
CA LYS A 63 12.64 -5.70 26.84
C LYS A 63 14.11 -5.72 26.45
N GLU A 64 14.46 -6.18 25.26
CA GLU A 64 15.86 -6.38 24.86
C GLU A 64 16.36 -5.32 23.91
N LEU A 65 15.61 -5.01 22.85
CA LEU A 65 16.10 -4.05 21.85
C LEU A 65 16.05 -2.62 22.38
N THR A 66 15.00 -2.26 23.11
CA THR A 66 14.84 -0.92 23.71
C THR A 66 15.61 -0.72 25.01
N LYS A 67 15.76 -1.72 25.90
CA LYS A 67 16.47 -1.55 27.19
C LYS A 67 17.97 -1.77 27.13
N HIS A 68 18.44 -2.70 26.28
CA HIS A 68 19.86 -3.06 26.22
C HIS A 68 20.59 -2.50 25.00
N GLY A 69 19.93 -1.63 24.22
CA GLY A 69 20.58 -0.84 23.19
C GLY A 69 21.20 -1.69 22.07
N GLY A 70 20.47 -2.69 21.58
CA GLY A 70 20.67 -3.17 20.21
C GLY A 70 20.78 -4.67 19.96
N TYR A 71 21.01 -4.94 18.67
CA TYR A 71 21.03 -6.22 17.96
C TYR A 71 22.02 -7.29 18.46
N ARG A 72 22.88 -6.97 19.44
CA ARG A 72 23.96 -7.85 19.89
C ARG A 72 23.44 -9.18 20.46
N LYS A 73 22.33 -9.16 21.20
CA LYS A 73 21.74 -10.37 21.79
C LYS A 73 21.06 -11.25 20.74
N VAL A 74 20.44 -10.65 19.72
CA VAL A 74 19.90 -11.36 18.54
C VAL A 74 21.01 -12.16 17.87
N LYS A 75 22.14 -11.50 17.58
CA LYS A 75 23.31 -12.13 16.98
C LYS A 75 23.88 -13.27 17.84
N ASP A 76 23.97 -13.09 19.15
CA ASP A 76 24.45 -14.13 20.08
C ASP A 76 23.51 -15.36 20.11
N LEU A 77 22.19 -15.15 20.05
CA LEU A 77 21.20 -16.24 19.98
C LEU A 77 21.29 -17.01 18.67
N PHE A 78 21.39 -16.31 17.53
CA PHE A 78 21.59 -16.93 16.23
C PHE A 78 22.90 -17.73 16.17
N ALA A 79 23.98 -17.14 16.68
CA ALA A 79 25.27 -17.81 16.75
C ALA A 79 25.17 -19.10 17.59
N ALA A 80 24.51 -19.05 18.75
CA ALA A 80 24.28 -20.22 19.58
C ALA A 80 23.45 -21.31 18.88
N LYS A 81 22.39 -20.93 18.15
CA LYS A 81 21.59 -21.88 17.38
C LYS A 81 22.37 -22.56 16.27
N ARG A 82 23.22 -21.84 15.54
CA ARG A 82 24.10 -22.46 14.53
C ARG A 82 24.99 -23.56 15.10
N VAL A 83 25.48 -23.38 16.32
CA VAL A 83 26.24 -24.42 17.04
C VAL A 83 25.35 -25.60 17.44
N VAL A 84 24.13 -25.34 17.90
CA VAL A 84 23.19 -26.41 18.29
C VAL A 84 22.66 -27.20 17.10
N GLU A 85 22.37 -26.55 15.96
CA GLU A 85 21.87 -27.20 14.75
C GLU A 85 22.92 -28.10 14.10
N THR A 86 24.19 -27.71 14.17
CA THR A 86 25.33 -28.51 13.66
C THR A 86 25.67 -29.71 14.56
N LEU A 87 25.08 -29.80 15.75
CA LEU A 87 25.24 -30.93 16.66
C LEU A 87 24.20 -32.03 16.41
N PRO A 88 24.57 -33.32 16.57
CA PRO A 88 23.64 -34.43 16.63
C PRO A 88 22.70 -34.31 17.83
N GLU A 89 21.50 -34.87 17.72
CA GLU A 89 20.40 -34.73 18.69
C GLU A 89 20.80 -35.08 20.13
N ASP A 90 21.64 -36.11 20.30
CA ASP A 90 22.13 -36.60 21.60
C ASP A 90 22.99 -35.58 22.38
N LEU A 91 23.58 -34.61 21.69
CA LEU A 91 24.49 -33.61 22.27
C LEU A 91 23.85 -32.23 22.39
N ARG A 92 22.69 -32.00 21.75
CA ARG A 92 21.96 -30.71 21.81
C ARG A 92 21.52 -30.36 23.23
N GLY A 93 21.07 -31.36 23.99
CA GLY A 93 20.60 -31.17 25.37
C GLY A 93 21.69 -30.78 26.38
N LYS A 94 22.97 -30.84 25.99
CA LYS A 94 24.10 -30.52 26.87
C LYS A 94 24.47 -29.03 26.87
N ILE A 95 23.96 -28.28 25.90
CA ILE A 95 24.11 -26.82 25.82
C ILE A 95 22.82 -26.21 26.35
N THR A 96 22.89 -25.62 27.54
CA THR A 96 21.71 -25.07 28.23
C THR A 96 21.59 -23.56 28.08
N LYS A 97 22.70 -22.86 27.83
CA LYS A 97 22.73 -21.40 27.70
C LYS A 97 23.44 -20.96 26.42
N PRO A 98 22.95 -19.93 25.73
CA PRO A 98 23.58 -19.41 24.52
C PRO A 98 24.99 -18.87 24.78
N SER A 99 25.30 -18.43 26.00
CA SER A 99 26.66 -17.97 26.35
C SER A 99 27.72 -19.08 26.32
N GLN A 100 27.33 -20.34 26.40
CA GLN A 100 28.24 -21.50 26.38
C GLN A 100 28.80 -21.78 24.98
N THR A 101 28.14 -21.28 23.93
CA THR A 101 28.47 -21.62 22.53
C THR A 101 29.56 -20.74 21.91
N ARG A 102 29.94 -19.63 22.55
CA ARG A 102 30.89 -18.65 21.99
C ARG A 102 32.22 -19.28 21.56
N SER A 103 32.79 -20.16 22.38
CA SER A 103 34.05 -20.85 22.06
C SER A 103 33.88 -21.92 20.98
N LEU A 104 32.67 -22.47 20.85
CA LEU A 104 32.32 -23.50 19.87
C LEU A 104 32.08 -22.92 18.46
N LEU A 105 31.75 -21.63 18.35
CA LEU A 105 31.46 -20.95 17.07
C LEU A 105 32.57 -21.11 16.03
N ARG A 106 33.83 -21.13 16.49
CA ARG A 106 34.98 -21.30 15.60
C ARG A 106 34.99 -22.67 14.92
N LEU A 107 34.41 -23.68 15.57
CA LEU A 107 34.36 -25.05 15.08
C LEU A 107 33.09 -25.34 14.26
N VAL A 108 32.18 -24.36 14.07
CA VAL A 108 30.96 -24.54 13.26
C VAL A 108 31.29 -24.91 11.80
N LYS A 109 32.44 -24.45 11.28
CA LYS A 109 32.93 -24.83 9.94
C LYS A 109 33.54 -26.23 9.88
N THR A 110 33.77 -26.88 11.03
CA THR A 110 34.37 -28.21 11.17
C THR A 110 33.52 -29.06 12.12
N PRO A 111 32.40 -29.65 11.63
CA PRO A 111 31.40 -30.29 12.49
C PRO A 111 31.97 -31.45 13.31
N ASP A 112 32.90 -32.24 12.76
CA ASP A 112 33.52 -33.38 13.46
C ASP A 112 34.26 -32.95 14.73
N LYS A 113 35.03 -31.85 14.64
CA LYS A 113 35.77 -31.27 15.77
C LYS A 113 34.84 -30.63 16.79
N LEU A 114 33.71 -30.07 16.33
CA LEU A 114 32.70 -29.49 17.20
C LEU A 114 32.03 -30.58 18.04
N GLN A 115 31.69 -31.72 17.43
CA GLN A 115 31.13 -32.88 18.12
C GLN A 115 32.12 -33.45 19.15
N GLU A 116 33.38 -33.60 18.78
CA GLU A 116 34.43 -34.09 19.66
C GLU A 116 34.63 -33.17 20.88
N ALA A 117 34.68 -31.85 20.67
CA ALA A 117 34.81 -30.88 21.75
C ALA A 117 33.62 -30.91 22.73
N VAL A 118 32.40 -31.07 22.22
CA VAL A 118 31.20 -31.18 23.07
C VAL A 118 31.15 -32.53 23.80
N ALA A 119 31.59 -33.61 23.16
CA ALA A 119 31.67 -34.93 23.77
C ALA A 119 32.72 -34.98 24.89
N ILE A 120 33.89 -34.34 24.71
CA ILE A 120 34.94 -34.24 25.73
C ILE A 120 34.42 -33.45 26.94
N ALA A 121 33.85 -32.26 26.71
CA ALA A 121 33.30 -31.44 27.80
C ALA A 121 32.19 -32.17 28.57
N ALA A 122 31.36 -32.94 27.86
CA ALA A 122 30.28 -33.71 28.46
C ALA A 122 30.72 -34.97 29.22
N LYS A 123 31.88 -35.53 28.89
CA LYS A 123 32.48 -36.66 29.62
C LYS A 123 33.06 -36.19 30.95
N GLU A 124 33.63 -34.99 30.99
CA GLU A 124 34.18 -34.41 32.22
C GLU A 124 33.08 -33.96 33.20
N LYS A 125 31.99 -33.37 32.69
CA LYS A 125 30.84 -32.95 33.50
C LYS A 125 29.52 -33.19 32.77
N PRO A 126 28.47 -33.68 33.47
CA PRO A 126 27.15 -33.88 32.86
C PRO A 126 26.51 -32.56 32.40
N PHE A 127 26.83 -31.44 33.06
CA PHE A 127 26.41 -30.08 32.67
C PHE A 127 27.64 -29.15 32.54
N PRO A 128 28.30 -29.12 31.38
CA PRO A 128 29.52 -28.33 31.17
C PRO A 128 29.26 -26.82 31.19
N THR A 129 30.19 -26.05 31.75
CA THR A 129 30.17 -24.58 31.76
C THR A 129 30.92 -24.01 30.54
N ALA A 130 30.74 -22.73 30.21
CA ALA A 130 31.43 -22.08 29.09
C ALA A 130 32.97 -22.25 29.10
N ALA A 131 33.57 -22.28 30.30
CA ALA A 131 35.01 -22.52 30.47
C ALA A 131 35.42 -23.97 30.16
N ASP A 132 34.54 -24.95 30.45
CA ASP A 132 34.80 -26.36 30.17
C ASP A 132 34.78 -26.60 28.65
N PHE A 133 33.85 -25.97 27.93
CA PHE A 133 33.84 -25.97 26.46
C PHE A 133 35.07 -25.27 25.87
N ALA A 134 35.53 -24.16 26.44
CA ALA A 134 36.74 -23.48 25.97
C ALA A 134 37.99 -24.37 26.10
N LYS A 135 38.12 -25.12 27.20
CA LYS A 135 39.20 -26.10 27.40
C LYS A 135 39.15 -27.23 26.39
N ALA A 136 37.96 -27.81 26.16
CA ALA A 136 37.77 -28.87 25.18
C ALA A 136 38.09 -28.40 23.75
N VAL A 137 37.69 -27.18 23.38
CA VAL A 137 38.04 -26.57 22.08
C VAL A 137 39.55 -26.40 21.95
N GLN A 138 40.25 -26.01 23.01
CA GLN A 138 41.70 -25.83 22.98
C GLN A 138 42.47 -27.16 22.89
N GLN A 139 41.88 -28.26 23.36
CA GLN A 139 42.41 -29.62 23.16
C GLN A 139 42.22 -30.10 21.71
N VAL A 140 41.03 -29.88 21.13
CA VAL A 140 40.71 -30.34 19.77
C VAL A 140 41.32 -29.45 18.67
N ALA A 141 41.51 -28.16 18.96
CA ALA A 141 42.04 -27.17 18.02
C ALA A 141 42.95 -26.15 18.72
N PRO A 142 44.20 -26.52 19.07
CA PRO A 142 45.13 -25.62 19.73
C PRO A 142 45.50 -24.42 18.85
N THR A 143 45.40 -23.22 19.40
CA THR A 143 45.88 -21.99 18.76
C THR A 143 47.40 -21.93 18.80
N ALA A 144 48.05 -22.07 17.65
CA ALA A 144 49.48 -21.81 17.51
C ALA A 144 49.79 -20.35 17.86
N LYS A 145 50.44 -20.12 18.99
CA LYS A 145 51.13 -18.85 19.27
C LYS A 145 52.33 -18.80 18.32
N LYS A 146 52.30 -17.91 17.32
CA LYS A 146 53.45 -17.66 16.44
C LYS A 146 54.61 -17.13 17.28
N THR A 147 55.57 -17.97 17.59
CA THR A 147 56.91 -17.55 18.04
C THR A 147 57.82 -17.56 16.82
N THR A 148 58.16 -16.38 16.31
CA THR A 148 59.17 -16.17 15.27
C THR A 148 60.55 -16.49 15.84
N LYS A 149 61.17 -17.58 15.39
CA LYS A 149 62.61 -17.81 15.53
C LYS A 149 63.28 -17.49 14.20
N SER A 150 64.19 -16.52 14.20
CA SER A 150 65.04 -16.19 13.05
C SER A 150 66.21 -17.17 12.97
N GLU A 151 66.33 -17.87 11.85
CA GLU A 151 67.46 -18.74 11.52
C GLU A 151 68.53 -17.89 10.80
N ARG A 152 69.79 -17.92 11.28
CA ARG A 152 70.92 -17.21 10.66
C ARG A 152 71.55 -18.10 9.58
N SER A 153 71.45 -17.69 8.31
CA SER A 153 72.23 -18.25 7.22
C SER A 153 73.60 -17.57 7.13
N GLN A 154 74.66 -18.36 7.20
CA GLN A 154 76.04 -17.98 6.87
C GLN A 154 76.19 -17.99 5.34
N THR A 155 76.52 -16.84 4.75
CA THR A 155 77.17 -16.77 3.43
C THR A 155 78.27 -15.71 3.49
N GLN A 156 79.50 -16.20 3.54
CA GLN A 156 80.73 -15.41 3.47
C GLN A 156 80.90 -14.86 2.05
N LEU A 157 80.86 -13.54 1.93
CA LEU A 157 81.36 -12.79 0.78
C LEU A 157 82.15 -11.60 1.32
N CYS A 158 83.25 -11.87 2.02
CA CYS A 158 84.11 -10.84 2.60
C CYS A 158 84.85 -10.08 1.48
N LYS A 159 84.22 -9.02 0.95
CA LYS A 159 84.87 -8.06 0.04
C LYS A 159 85.40 -6.89 0.85
N SER A 160 86.68 -6.56 0.66
CA SER A 160 87.29 -5.35 1.24
C SER A 160 86.95 -4.13 0.38
N VAL A 161 86.41 -3.07 1.00
CA VAL A 161 86.00 -1.84 0.30
C VAL A 161 86.58 -0.63 1.01
N ARG A 162 86.95 0.40 0.24
CA ARG A 162 87.55 1.65 0.74
C ARG A 162 86.58 2.82 0.55
N ILE A 163 86.47 3.68 1.57
CA ILE A 163 85.66 4.91 1.48
C ILE A 163 86.39 5.93 0.61
N SER A 164 85.77 6.30 -0.51
CA SER A 164 86.27 7.22 -1.53
C SER A 164 85.71 8.64 -1.41
N SER A 165 84.67 8.85 -0.60
CA SER A 165 84.01 10.15 -0.45
C SER A 165 84.69 11.04 0.59
N GLN A 166 85.18 12.21 0.15
CA GLN A 166 85.87 13.19 1.00
C GLN A 166 84.96 13.84 2.07
N SER A 167 83.65 13.80 1.88
CA SER A 167 82.66 14.31 2.84
C SER A 167 82.34 13.29 3.94
N HIS A 168 82.76 12.03 3.80
CA HIS A 168 82.52 11.00 4.79
C HIS A 168 83.56 11.09 5.93
N PRO A 169 83.17 10.97 7.21
CA PRO A 169 84.07 11.17 8.35
C PRO A 169 85.24 10.17 8.41
N ARG A 170 85.10 9.02 7.76
CA ARG A 170 86.12 7.96 7.65
C ARG A 170 86.77 7.88 6.25
N TYR A 171 86.87 9.01 5.55
CA TYR A 171 87.47 9.07 4.21
C TYR A 171 88.87 8.45 4.16
N GLY A 172 89.08 7.55 3.20
CA GLY A 172 90.37 6.88 2.99
C GLY A 172 90.57 5.61 3.81
N GLU A 173 89.69 5.29 4.76
CA GLU A 173 89.71 4.04 5.53
C GLU A 173 89.14 2.86 4.72
N SER A 174 89.68 1.66 4.97
CA SER A 174 89.22 0.40 4.38
C SER A 174 88.48 -0.46 5.40
N GLY A 175 87.40 -1.09 4.98
CA GLY A 175 86.62 -2.03 5.79
C GLY A 175 86.19 -3.27 5.02
N LEU A 176 85.60 -4.22 5.74
CA LEU A 176 85.11 -5.50 5.22
C LEU A 176 83.59 -5.53 5.23
N ILE A 177 82.99 -5.97 4.12
CA ILE A 177 81.56 -6.26 4.04
C ILE A 177 81.36 -7.71 4.46
N GLU A 178 80.79 -7.93 5.64
CA GLU A 178 80.54 -9.27 6.19
C GLU A 178 79.07 -9.71 6.04
N ALA A 179 78.18 -8.78 5.70
CA ALA A 179 76.74 -9.00 5.67
C ALA A 179 76.13 -8.49 4.36
N ASP A 180 75.01 -9.10 3.96
CA ASP A 180 74.24 -8.65 2.81
C ASP A 180 73.75 -7.21 3.00
N ALA A 181 73.75 -6.45 1.91
CA ALA A 181 73.34 -5.06 1.90
C ALA A 181 71.87 -4.92 2.35
N PRO A 182 71.54 -4.02 3.29
CA PRO A 182 70.16 -3.82 3.75
C PRO A 182 69.27 -3.18 2.68
N ASN A 183 69.83 -2.47 1.71
CA ASN A 183 69.13 -1.95 0.55
C ASN A 183 70.10 -1.79 -0.65
N ASN A 184 69.56 -1.38 -1.79
CA ASN A 184 70.32 -1.29 -3.05
C ASN A 184 71.31 -0.11 -3.09
N TYR A 185 71.29 0.77 -2.09
CA TYR A 185 72.05 2.03 -2.08
C TYR A 185 73.05 2.11 -0.93
N GLN A 186 73.06 1.13 -0.03
CA GLN A 186 73.84 1.17 1.21
C GLN A 186 74.37 -0.21 1.55
N GLN A 187 75.59 -0.25 2.09
CA GLN A 187 76.28 -1.46 2.53
C GLN A 187 76.71 -1.33 3.98
N ILE A 188 76.71 -2.46 4.69
CA ILE A 188 77.23 -2.52 6.05
C ILE A 188 78.71 -2.85 5.97
N VAL A 189 79.54 -1.86 6.30
CA VAL A 189 81.01 -1.98 6.28
C VAL A 189 81.51 -2.08 7.71
N THR A 190 82.34 -3.09 7.96
CA THR A 190 83.01 -3.31 9.25
C THR A 190 84.45 -2.82 9.15
N PHE A 191 84.83 -1.83 9.96
CA PHE A 191 86.18 -1.23 9.94
C PHE A 191 87.16 -2.00 10.84
N SER A 192 88.45 -1.67 10.74
CA SER A 192 89.52 -2.27 11.57
C SER A 192 89.26 -2.17 13.08
N ASP A 193 88.48 -1.17 13.48
CA ASP A 193 88.15 -0.88 14.87
C ASP A 193 86.97 -1.73 15.37
N SER A 194 86.50 -2.70 14.57
CA SER A 194 85.30 -3.53 14.77
C SER A 194 83.95 -2.79 14.75
N GLU A 195 83.97 -1.48 14.46
CA GLU A 195 82.75 -0.70 14.24
C GLU A 195 82.09 -1.05 12.91
N ARG A 196 80.75 -1.22 12.95
CA ARG A 196 79.91 -1.50 11.79
C ARG A 196 79.12 -0.24 11.45
N LEU A 197 79.36 0.32 10.27
CA LEU A 197 78.61 1.47 9.78
C LEU A 197 77.85 1.13 8.50
N LEU A 198 76.70 1.76 8.37
CA LEU A 198 75.94 1.76 7.14
C LEU A 198 76.49 2.88 6.25
N VAL A 199 77.18 2.51 5.18
CA VAL A 199 77.82 3.44 4.25
C VAL A 199 77.05 3.43 2.93
N ASN A 200 76.81 4.60 2.33
CA ASN A 200 76.18 4.65 1.02
C ASN A 200 77.12 4.10 -0.04
N ASN A 201 76.54 3.43 -1.04
CA ASN A 201 77.27 2.87 -2.17
C ASN A 201 78.01 3.95 -2.97
N SER A 202 77.48 5.19 -3.00
CA SER A 202 78.15 6.34 -3.63
C SER A 202 79.43 6.78 -2.94
N ASP A 203 79.63 6.40 -1.68
CA ASP A 203 80.76 6.83 -0.86
C ASP A 203 81.93 5.83 -0.86
N LEU A 204 81.77 4.72 -1.58
CA LEU A 204 82.71 3.60 -1.65
C LEU A 204 83.41 3.58 -3.02
N ALA A 205 84.66 3.11 -3.09
CA ALA A 205 85.41 3.00 -4.34
C ALA A 205 84.83 1.92 -5.26
N ASP A 206 84.65 2.27 -6.54
CA ASP A 206 83.75 1.67 -7.54
C ASP A 206 83.99 0.21 -7.99
N ASP A 207 84.97 -0.52 -7.46
CA ASP A 207 85.31 -1.84 -8.04
C ASP A 207 84.49 -3.02 -7.48
N ALA A 208 83.65 -2.83 -6.47
CA ALA A 208 82.94 -3.91 -5.77
C ALA A 208 81.41 -3.83 -5.77
N ILE A 209 80.82 -2.71 -6.20
CA ILE A 209 79.37 -2.47 -6.12
C ILE A 209 78.73 -2.88 -7.43
N VAL A 210 77.96 -3.96 -7.37
CA VAL A 210 77.14 -4.45 -8.48
C VAL A 210 76.08 -3.39 -8.79
N SER A 211 76.37 -2.53 -9.76
CA SER A 211 75.35 -1.69 -10.41
C SER A 211 74.60 -2.56 -11.40
N GLU A 212 73.72 -3.44 -10.90
CA GLU A 212 72.81 -4.19 -11.76
C GLU A 212 71.66 -3.27 -12.20
N SER A 213 71.48 -3.19 -13.52
CA SER A 213 70.47 -2.41 -14.22
C SER A 213 69.07 -2.58 -13.60
N SER A 214 68.33 -1.47 -13.51
CA SER A 214 66.95 -1.36 -12.98
C SER A 214 65.92 -2.32 -13.57
N ASP A 215 66.25 -3.01 -14.67
CA ASP A 215 65.39 -3.99 -15.31
C ASP A 215 65.79 -5.42 -14.89
N ARG A 216 64.95 -6.02 -14.04
CA ARG A 216 64.98 -7.47 -13.81
C ARG A 216 64.72 -8.18 -15.14
N THR A 217 65.78 -8.67 -15.77
CA THR A 217 65.68 -9.53 -16.95
C THR A 217 65.18 -10.90 -16.50
N TYR A 218 63.85 -11.08 -16.54
CA TYR A 218 63.25 -12.37 -16.24
C TYR A 218 63.50 -13.38 -17.38
N PRO A 219 63.62 -14.68 -17.08
CA PRO A 219 63.62 -15.72 -18.11
C PRO A 219 62.38 -15.62 -19.02
N LYS A 220 62.53 -15.95 -20.31
CA LYS A 220 61.48 -15.75 -21.35
C LYS A 220 60.11 -16.32 -20.99
N GLN A 221 60.09 -17.47 -20.30
CA GLN A 221 58.85 -18.12 -19.84
C GLN A 221 58.06 -17.23 -18.85
N TYR A 222 58.75 -16.53 -17.96
CA TYR A 222 58.11 -15.62 -17.01
C TYR A 222 57.65 -14.33 -17.70
N SER A 223 58.41 -13.79 -18.67
CA SER A 223 57.97 -12.61 -19.41
C SER A 223 56.70 -12.88 -20.22
N GLU A 224 56.59 -14.06 -20.83
CA GLU A 224 55.39 -14.49 -21.57
C GLU A 224 54.20 -14.69 -20.63
N ALA A 225 54.39 -15.35 -19.48
CA ALA A 225 53.34 -15.52 -18.47
C ALA A 225 52.86 -14.17 -17.92
N ILE A 226 53.77 -13.24 -17.65
CA ILE A 226 53.42 -11.88 -17.19
C ILE A 226 52.66 -11.12 -18.28
N ALA A 227 53.04 -11.25 -19.54
CA ALA A 227 52.34 -10.62 -20.66
C ALA A 227 50.90 -11.17 -20.81
N GLN A 228 50.73 -12.49 -20.74
CA GLN A 228 49.42 -13.14 -20.80
C GLN A 228 48.51 -12.70 -19.64
N ILE A 229 49.03 -12.66 -18.41
CA ILE A 229 48.26 -12.21 -17.24
C ILE A 229 47.85 -10.73 -17.40
N LYS A 230 48.74 -9.88 -17.92
CA LYS A 230 48.42 -8.47 -18.18
C LYS A 230 47.31 -8.32 -19.22
N GLU A 231 47.36 -9.10 -20.29
CA GLU A 231 46.33 -9.10 -21.33
C GLU A 231 44.98 -9.58 -20.79
N GLN A 232 44.96 -10.67 -20.02
CA GLN A 232 43.74 -11.16 -19.35
C GLN A 232 43.14 -10.12 -18.42
N HIS A 233 43.97 -9.48 -17.58
CA HIS A 233 43.50 -8.41 -16.69
C HIS A 233 42.95 -7.22 -17.47
N GLN A 234 43.55 -6.84 -18.60
CA GLN A 234 43.03 -5.76 -19.44
C GLN A 234 41.64 -6.10 -19.99
N GLN A 235 41.47 -7.32 -20.51
CA GLN A 235 40.18 -7.79 -21.01
C GLN A 235 39.11 -7.85 -19.91
N GLU A 236 39.47 -8.28 -18.70
CA GLU A 236 38.56 -8.30 -17.55
C GLU A 236 38.15 -6.89 -17.12
N LEU A 237 39.08 -5.93 -17.12
CA LEU A 237 38.77 -4.53 -16.82
C LEU A 237 37.83 -3.92 -17.85
N GLU A 238 38.07 -4.16 -19.15
CA GLU A 238 37.19 -3.68 -20.21
C GLU A 238 35.79 -4.28 -20.09
N ARG A 239 35.71 -5.59 -19.80
CA ARG A 239 34.43 -6.27 -19.57
C ARG A 239 33.69 -5.68 -18.37
N LEU A 240 34.36 -5.51 -17.23
CA LEU A 240 33.76 -4.95 -16.01
C LEU A 240 33.31 -3.50 -16.24
N GLN A 241 34.06 -2.70 -16.99
CA GLN A 241 33.67 -1.34 -17.36
C GLN A 241 32.42 -1.33 -18.23
N GLN A 242 32.31 -2.25 -19.19
CA GLN A 242 31.11 -2.38 -20.03
C GLN A 242 29.90 -2.83 -19.20
N GLU A 243 30.05 -3.85 -18.36
CA GLU A 243 28.98 -4.32 -17.46
C GLU A 243 28.51 -3.20 -16.51
N LEU A 244 29.45 -2.42 -15.95
CA LEU A 244 29.13 -1.27 -15.09
C LEU A 244 28.41 -0.17 -15.87
N ARG A 245 28.84 0.15 -17.09
CA ARG A 245 28.17 1.14 -17.94
C ARG A 245 26.74 0.73 -18.26
N ILE A 246 26.52 -0.54 -18.61
CA ILE A 246 25.19 -1.09 -18.88
C ILE A 246 24.33 -1.05 -17.60
N GLY A 247 24.89 -1.45 -16.46
CA GLY A 247 24.20 -1.42 -15.17
C GLY A 247 23.78 -0.02 -14.74
N LEU A 248 24.67 0.98 -14.90
CA LEU A 248 24.32 2.38 -14.60
C LEU A 248 23.24 2.91 -15.55
N GLN A 249 23.31 2.57 -16.83
CA GLN A 249 22.29 2.97 -17.79
C GLN A 249 20.94 2.34 -17.47
N SER A 250 20.89 1.05 -17.15
CA SER A 250 19.64 0.35 -16.83
C SER A 250 19.02 0.85 -15.53
N GLU A 251 19.84 1.14 -14.51
CA GLU A 251 19.37 1.72 -13.26
C GLU A 251 18.84 3.15 -13.45
N ALA A 252 19.53 3.97 -14.25
CA ALA A 252 19.06 5.30 -14.59
C ALA A 252 17.73 5.27 -15.37
N THR A 253 17.57 4.36 -16.32
CA THR A 253 16.31 4.19 -17.04
C THR A 253 15.20 3.67 -16.14
N ALA A 254 15.48 2.71 -15.26
CA ALA A 254 14.49 2.17 -14.33
C ALA A 254 13.95 3.25 -13.38
N ARG A 255 14.84 4.07 -12.79
CA ARG A 255 14.45 5.20 -11.93
C ARG A 255 13.64 6.26 -12.70
N ALA A 256 14.00 6.53 -13.95
CA ALA A 256 13.25 7.46 -14.79
C ALA A 256 11.86 6.92 -15.12
N GLU A 257 11.74 5.63 -15.46
CA GLU A 257 10.46 4.96 -15.71
C GLU A 257 9.57 4.94 -14.46
N GLU A 258 10.13 4.66 -13.29
CA GLU A 258 9.43 4.73 -12.00
C GLU A 258 8.84 6.13 -11.76
N GLN A 259 9.66 7.19 -11.87
CA GLN A 259 9.19 8.57 -11.70
C GLN A 259 8.09 8.95 -12.70
N VAL A 260 8.25 8.57 -13.98
CA VAL A 260 7.23 8.82 -15.00
C VAL A 260 5.96 8.05 -14.69
N SER A 261 6.06 6.80 -14.22
CA SER A 261 4.90 5.99 -13.87
C SER A 261 4.13 6.58 -12.68
N GLU A 262 4.82 7.08 -11.65
CA GLU A 262 4.21 7.76 -10.51
C GLU A 262 3.52 9.06 -10.92
N GLN A 263 4.16 9.85 -11.79
CA GLN A 263 3.56 11.04 -12.36
C GLN A 263 2.30 10.73 -13.18
N ILE A 264 2.32 9.68 -14.01
CA ILE A 264 1.14 9.26 -14.77
C ILE A 264 0.02 8.82 -13.83
N GLN A 265 0.33 8.04 -12.78
CA GLN A 265 -0.67 7.58 -11.83
C GLN A 265 -1.30 8.74 -11.05
N SER A 266 -0.50 9.68 -10.56
CA SER A 266 -0.99 10.87 -9.87
C SER A 266 -1.84 11.76 -10.78
N LEU A 267 -1.43 11.98 -12.03
CA LEU A 267 -2.23 12.71 -13.03
C LEU A 267 -3.55 12.01 -13.36
N GLN A 268 -3.55 10.68 -13.47
CA GLN A 268 -4.77 9.91 -13.69
C GLN A 268 -5.74 10.04 -12.50
N GLN A 269 -5.23 10.04 -11.26
CA GLN A 269 -6.06 10.26 -10.07
C GLN A 269 -6.67 11.66 -10.05
N LEU A 270 -5.86 12.69 -10.32
CA LEU A 270 -6.35 14.07 -10.43
C LEU A 270 -7.41 14.23 -11.52
N PHE A 271 -7.21 13.60 -12.68
CA PHE A 271 -8.18 13.65 -13.77
C PHE A 271 -9.51 12.96 -13.42
N LYS A 272 -9.47 11.86 -12.64
CA LYS A 272 -10.68 11.22 -12.11
C LYS A 272 -11.41 12.14 -11.15
N GLN A 273 -10.71 12.74 -10.20
CA GLN A 273 -11.29 13.72 -9.26
C GLN A 273 -11.94 14.90 -10.01
N GLN A 274 -11.23 15.48 -10.98
CA GLN A 274 -11.76 16.59 -11.79
C GLN A 274 -13.02 16.20 -12.60
N LYS A 275 -13.11 14.95 -13.07
CA LYS A 275 -14.31 14.44 -13.74
C LYS A 275 -15.47 14.30 -12.76
N GLU A 276 -15.23 13.77 -11.57
CA GLU A 276 -16.25 13.63 -10.53
C GLU A 276 -16.79 15.00 -10.10
N GLU A 277 -15.92 15.98 -9.87
CA GLU A 277 -16.31 17.36 -9.58
C GLU A 277 -17.14 17.98 -10.70
N ASN A 278 -16.76 17.78 -11.97
CA ASN A 278 -17.55 18.26 -13.11
C ASN A 278 -18.95 17.65 -13.15
N ILE A 279 -19.08 16.35 -12.85
CA ILE A 279 -20.39 15.68 -12.78
C ILE A 279 -21.23 16.28 -11.64
N GLN A 280 -20.64 16.49 -10.46
CA GLN A 280 -21.34 17.11 -9.34
C GLN A 280 -21.78 18.55 -9.66
N LEU A 281 -20.94 19.33 -10.34
CA LEU A 281 -21.29 20.68 -10.76
C LEU A 281 -22.41 20.68 -11.80
N GLN A 282 -22.40 19.75 -12.76
CA GLN A 282 -23.49 19.60 -13.73
C GLN A 282 -24.81 19.22 -13.06
N GLN A 283 -24.77 18.36 -12.04
CA GLN A 283 -25.96 18.02 -11.25
C GLN A 283 -26.49 19.24 -10.49
N ARG A 284 -25.62 20.02 -9.85
CA ARG A 284 -26.05 21.26 -9.17
C ARG A 284 -26.63 22.28 -10.15
N LEU A 285 -26.08 22.38 -11.36
CA LEU A 285 -26.62 23.26 -12.39
C LEU A 285 -28.01 22.83 -12.82
N SER A 286 -28.25 21.52 -13.04
CA SER A 286 -29.57 21.02 -13.41
C SER A 286 -30.60 21.19 -12.29
N GLU A 287 -30.20 21.01 -11.04
CA GLU A 287 -31.02 21.32 -9.86
C GLU A 287 -31.39 22.81 -9.82
N MET A 288 -30.42 23.71 -10.00
CA MET A 288 -30.64 25.15 -10.04
C MET A 288 -31.55 25.58 -11.19
N GLU A 289 -31.43 24.95 -12.36
CA GLU A 289 -32.34 25.18 -13.49
C GLU A 289 -33.76 24.70 -13.19
N GLY A 290 -33.91 23.55 -12.51
CA GLY A 290 -35.19 23.06 -12.03
C GLY A 290 -35.84 24.02 -11.04
N LEU A 291 -35.08 24.52 -10.06
CA LEU A 291 -35.55 25.51 -9.09
C LEU A 291 -35.98 26.82 -9.78
N ARG A 292 -35.22 27.31 -10.76
CA ARG A 292 -35.61 28.51 -11.54
C ARG A 292 -36.92 28.32 -12.28
N LYS A 293 -37.18 27.14 -12.87
CA LYS A 293 -38.46 26.86 -13.54
C LYS A 293 -39.62 26.90 -12.55
N LEU A 294 -39.46 26.27 -11.37
CA LEU A 294 -40.47 26.31 -10.31
C LEU A 294 -40.70 27.73 -9.78
N GLU A 295 -39.66 28.55 -9.70
CA GLU A 295 -39.79 29.96 -9.32
C GLU A 295 -40.60 30.75 -10.36
N ILE A 296 -40.34 30.56 -11.66
CA ILE A 296 -41.12 31.17 -12.74
C ILE A 296 -42.57 30.70 -12.71
N GLU A 297 -42.83 29.41 -12.53
CA GLU A 297 -44.19 28.86 -12.42
C GLU A 297 -44.93 29.44 -11.21
N ASN A 298 -44.27 29.54 -10.05
CA ASN A 298 -44.86 30.18 -8.88
C ASN A 298 -45.18 31.65 -9.13
N GLN A 299 -44.31 32.40 -9.80
CA GLN A 299 -44.58 33.79 -10.16
C GLN A 299 -45.78 33.91 -11.11
N LEU A 300 -45.89 33.04 -12.11
CA LEU A 300 -47.04 32.99 -13.03
C LEU A 300 -48.34 32.63 -12.29
N LEU A 301 -48.28 31.68 -11.35
CA LEU A 301 -49.43 31.31 -10.52
C LEU A 301 -49.85 32.47 -9.62
N GLN A 302 -48.91 33.19 -9.00
CA GLN A 302 -49.20 34.38 -8.21
C GLN A 302 -49.85 35.48 -9.05
N GLN A 303 -49.33 35.75 -10.24
CA GLN A 303 -49.95 36.70 -11.18
C GLN A 303 -51.38 36.28 -11.54
N ARG A 304 -51.60 34.98 -11.81
CA ARG A 304 -52.92 34.46 -12.13
C ARG A 304 -53.89 34.54 -10.96
N ILE A 305 -53.43 34.27 -9.74
CA ILE A 305 -54.24 34.44 -8.52
C ILE A 305 -54.62 35.91 -8.36
N GLN A 306 -53.67 36.83 -8.50
CA GLN A 306 -53.95 38.27 -8.43
C GLN A 306 -54.96 38.73 -9.49
N GLU A 307 -54.84 38.25 -10.73
CA GLU A 307 -55.83 38.53 -11.79
C GLU A 307 -57.22 38.03 -11.41
N LEU A 308 -57.31 36.81 -10.86
CA LEU A 308 -58.57 36.22 -10.42
C LEU A 308 -59.16 36.97 -9.22
N GLU A 309 -58.34 37.34 -8.25
CA GLU A 309 -58.74 38.17 -7.09
C GLU A 309 -59.27 39.51 -7.56
N ASN A 310 -58.56 40.22 -8.44
CA ASN A 310 -59.02 41.47 -9.03
C ASN A 310 -60.33 41.29 -9.82
N ALA A 311 -60.47 40.19 -10.58
CA ALA A 311 -61.70 39.90 -11.32
C ALA A 311 -62.89 39.58 -10.39
N VAL A 312 -62.62 38.99 -9.22
CA VAL A 312 -63.62 38.76 -8.17
C VAL A 312 -63.98 40.08 -7.48
N GLU A 313 -63.02 40.94 -7.15
CA GLU A 313 -63.26 42.26 -6.56
C GLU A 313 -64.05 43.19 -7.50
N GLN A 314 -63.70 43.22 -8.80
CA GLN A 314 -64.40 44.01 -9.81
C GLN A 314 -65.80 43.48 -10.14
N ARG A 315 -66.10 42.22 -9.80
CA ARG A 315 -67.45 41.65 -9.90
C ARG A 315 -68.03 41.46 -8.49
N PRO A 316 -68.57 42.52 -7.86
CA PRO A 316 -69.27 42.35 -6.60
C PRO A 316 -70.37 41.29 -6.76
N SER A 317 -70.59 40.52 -5.70
CA SER A 317 -71.30 39.25 -5.54
C SER A 317 -72.72 39.14 -6.15
N GLN A 318 -73.23 40.19 -6.81
CA GLN A 318 -74.57 40.32 -7.34
C GLN A 318 -74.80 39.63 -8.71
N GLN A 319 -73.76 39.25 -9.45
CA GLN A 319 -73.93 38.57 -10.75
C GLN A 319 -73.79 37.05 -10.71
N TRP A 320 -73.12 36.47 -9.71
CA TRP A 320 -72.98 35.01 -9.59
C TRP A 320 -74.26 34.33 -9.10
N GLY A 321 -75.10 35.03 -8.33
CA GLY A 321 -76.34 34.46 -7.79
C GLY A 321 -77.54 34.38 -8.74
N ASN A 322 -77.52 35.10 -9.88
CA ASN A 322 -78.78 35.50 -10.51
C ASN A 322 -79.01 35.12 -11.97
N THR A 323 -78.01 34.68 -12.74
CA THR A 323 -78.25 34.32 -14.16
C THR A 323 -78.19 32.82 -14.39
N MET A 324 -77.09 32.15 -14.07
CA MET A 324 -76.98 30.70 -14.33
C MET A 324 -77.84 29.86 -13.38
N THR A 325 -77.84 30.18 -12.08
CA THR A 325 -78.69 29.49 -11.08
C THR A 325 -80.17 29.77 -11.28
N GLN A 326 -80.56 30.99 -11.67
CA GLN A 326 -81.97 31.30 -11.95
C GLN A 326 -82.46 30.71 -13.29
N GLN A 327 -81.60 30.68 -14.31
CA GLN A 327 -81.95 30.03 -15.58
C GLN A 327 -82.00 28.51 -15.43
N ALA A 328 -81.06 27.90 -14.70
CA ALA A 328 -81.09 26.48 -14.38
C ALA A 328 -82.33 26.11 -13.54
N THR A 329 -82.67 26.90 -12.52
CA THR A 329 -83.90 26.67 -11.74
C THR A 329 -85.17 26.93 -12.55
N LYS A 330 -85.21 27.93 -13.45
CA LYS A 330 -86.33 28.13 -14.38
C LYS A 330 -86.47 26.98 -15.38
N ALA A 331 -85.36 26.49 -15.94
CA ALA A 331 -85.36 25.36 -16.88
C ALA A 331 -85.79 24.07 -16.18
N LEU A 332 -85.27 23.80 -14.98
CA LEU A 332 -85.64 22.63 -14.18
C LEU A 332 -87.09 22.71 -13.72
N ASN A 333 -87.56 23.87 -13.24
CA ASN A 333 -88.97 24.07 -12.92
C ASN A 333 -89.88 23.92 -14.15
N LYS A 334 -89.42 24.32 -15.34
CA LYS A 334 -90.17 24.12 -16.60
C LYS A 334 -90.20 22.64 -16.98
N GLN A 335 -89.09 21.92 -16.87
CA GLN A 335 -89.02 20.47 -17.12
C GLN A 335 -89.87 19.69 -16.12
N VAL A 336 -89.82 20.04 -14.84
CA VAL A 336 -90.68 19.45 -13.79
C VAL A 336 -92.14 19.75 -14.04
N LYS A 337 -92.50 20.99 -14.41
CA LYS A 337 -93.89 21.33 -14.79
C LYS A 337 -94.36 20.56 -16.02
N GLN A 338 -93.55 20.46 -17.07
CA GLN A 338 -93.88 19.68 -18.26
C GLN A 338 -93.97 18.17 -17.97
N ALA A 339 -93.14 17.66 -17.05
CA ALA A 339 -93.21 16.28 -16.59
C ALA A 339 -94.48 16.04 -15.76
N LEU A 340 -94.84 16.98 -14.88
CA LEU A 340 -96.08 16.95 -14.10
C LEU A 340 -97.32 17.04 -15.00
N GLU A 341 -97.31 17.87 -16.04
CA GLU A 341 -98.38 17.95 -17.04
C GLU A 341 -98.51 16.66 -17.88
N LYS A 342 -97.41 15.93 -18.09
CA LYS A 342 -97.38 14.64 -18.79
C LYS A 342 -97.64 13.45 -17.87
N THR A 343 -97.47 13.61 -16.55
CA THR A 343 -97.91 12.61 -15.59
C THR A 343 -99.41 12.74 -15.41
N ILE A 344 -100.12 11.62 -15.50
CA ILE A 344 -101.54 11.55 -15.19
C ILE A 344 -101.75 12.16 -13.80
N ASP A 345 -102.65 13.14 -13.70
CA ASP A 345 -102.92 13.89 -12.47
C ASP A 345 -103.20 12.91 -11.32
N LEU A 346 -102.22 12.70 -10.43
CA LEU A 346 -102.40 11.81 -9.28
C LEU A 346 -103.56 12.28 -8.38
N ARG A 347 -103.95 13.55 -8.50
CA ARG A 347 -105.13 14.12 -7.84
C ARG A 347 -106.46 13.69 -8.47
N SER A 348 -106.54 13.44 -9.78
CA SER A 348 -107.77 12.90 -10.39
C SER A 348 -107.96 11.41 -10.05
N LEU A 349 -106.85 10.67 -9.87
CA LEU A 349 -106.85 9.28 -9.37
C LEU A 349 -107.21 9.16 -7.87
N ALA A 350 -107.11 10.23 -7.09
CA ALA A 350 -107.41 10.21 -5.65
C ALA A 350 -108.90 10.49 -5.35
N VAL A 351 -109.68 11.03 -6.30
CA VAL A 351 -111.11 11.35 -6.11
C VAL A 351 -111.99 10.12 -6.34
N GLU A 352 -111.60 9.21 -7.22
CA GLU A 352 -112.16 7.86 -7.34
C GLU A 352 -111.01 6.85 -7.53
N PRO A 353 -110.63 6.06 -6.51
CA PRO A 353 -109.68 4.97 -6.73
C PRO A 353 -110.32 3.97 -7.70
N PRO A 354 -109.61 3.50 -8.75
CA PRO A 354 -110.17 2.50 -9.66
C PRO A 354 -110.48 1.24 -8.85
N LYS A 355 -111.78 0.94 -8.68
CA LYS A 355 -112.27 -0.04 -7.71
C LYS A 355 -112.07 -1.51 -8.10
N GLU A 356 -111.36 -1.82 -9.19
CA GLU A 356 -111.27 -3.22 -9.64
C GLU A 356 -109.88 -3.74 -10.04
N ASN A 357 -108.78 -2.97 -9.94
CA ASN A 357 -107.47 -3.61 -10.14
C ASN A 357 -106.30 -2.89 -9.46
N ALA A 358 -105.77 -3.48 -8.38
CA ALA A 358 -104.56 -3.01 -7.70
C ALA A 358 -103.33 -2.94 -8.65
N GLN A 359 -103.34 -3.75 -9.72
CA GLN A 359 -102.30 -3.77 -10.74
C GLN A 359 -102.26 -2.49 -11.58
N GLU A 360 -103.40 -1.88 -11.88
CA GLU A 360 -103.44 -0.62 -12.63
C GLU A 360 -102.93 0.55 -11.79
N CYS A 361 -103.25 0.58 -10.50
CA CYS A 361 -102.69 1.56 -9.56
C CYS A 361 -101.16 1.47 -9.50
N LEU A 362 -100.61 0.25 -9.37
CA LEU A 362 -99.16 0.03 -9.35
C LEU A 362 -98.52 0.48 -10.67
N ARG A 363 -99.15 0.16 -11.80
CA ARG A 363 -98.71 0.58 -13.14
C ARG A 363 -98.64 2.09 -13.28
N LEU A 364 -99.72 2.79 -12.91
CA LEU A 364 -99.83 4.24 -13.05
C LEU A 364 -98.85 4.97 -12.12
N MET A 365 -98.69 4.52 -10.87
CA MET A 365 -97.70 5.07 -9.95
C MET A 365 -96.27 4.85 -10.45
N GLY A 366 -95.96 3.65 -10.96
CA GLY A 366 -94.64 3.34 -11.49
C GLY A 366 -94.28 4.17 -12.73
N MET A 367 -95.24 4.40 -13.65
CA MET A 367 -95.03 5.29 -14.80
C MET A 367 -94.88 6.76 -14.40
N ALA A 368 -95.66 7.24 -13.43
CA ALA A 368 -95.55 8.61 -12.93
C ALA A 368 -94.18 8.85 -12.28
N LEU A 369 -93.71 7.92 -11.45
CA LEU A 369 -92.40 7.99 -10.81
C LEU A 369 -91.26 7.91 -11.82
N LYS A 370 -91.35 7.04 -12.85
CA LYS A 370 -90.38 7.01 -13.96
C LYS A 370 -90.26 8.37 -14.65
N ASN A 371 -91.39 8.98 -15.01
CA ASN A 371 -91.39 10.25 -15.74
C ASN A 371 -90.82 11.39 -14.91
N LEU A 372 -91.13 11.44 -13.61
CA LEU A 372 -90.53 12.40 -12.67
C LEU A 372 -89.03 12.15 -12.49
N ALA A 373 -88.62 10.90 -12.38
CA ALA A 373 -87.22 10.54 -12.21
C ALA A 373 -86.36 10.92 -13.42
N SER A 374 -86.86 10.70 -14.64
CA SER A 374 -86.19 11.15 -15.88
C SER A 374 -86.15 12.67 -16.01
N ALA A 375 -87.17 13.39 -15.55
CA ALA A 375 -87.20 14.85 -15.61
C ALA A 375 -86.27 15.52 -14.58
N MET A 376 -86.01 14.85 -13.45
CA MET A 376 -85.19 15.38 -12.36
C MET A 376 -83.80 14.76 -12.27
N ASN A 377 -83.45 13.84 -13.19
CA ASN A 377 -82.25 12.98 -13.09
C ASN A 377 -82.11 12.34 -11.68
N ASN A 378 -83.22 11.92 -11.09
CA ASN A 378 -83.27 11.42 -9.71
C ASN A 378 -83.29 9.89 -9.69
N THR A 379 -82.16 9.28 -9.31
CA THR A 379 -82.00 7.82 -9.24
C THR A 379 -82.89 7.18 -8.18
N GLN A 380 -83.17 7.86 -7.07
CA GLN A 380 -84.02 7.33 -5.99
C GLN A 380 -85.49 7.16 -6.42
N ALA A 381 -85.97 8.04 -7.31
CA ALA A 381 -87.31 7.92 -7.85
C ALA A 381 -87.44 6.77 -8.87
N LEU A 382 -86.36 6.45 -9.60
CA LEU A 382 -86.29 5.23 -10.44
C LEU A 382 -86.25 3.97 -9.57
N GLU A 383 -85.48 3.97 -8.48
CA GLU A 383 -85.42 2.87 -7.52
C GLU A 383 -86.79 2.61 -6.88
N ALA A 384 -87.48 3.65 -6.43
CA ALA A 384 -88.83 3.53 -5.90
C ALA A 384 -89.82 2.97 -6.93
N ALA A 385 -89.78 3.44 -8.19
CA ALA A 385 -90.61 2.92 -9.27
C ALA A 385 -90.32 1.43 -9.55
N ALA A 386 -89.05 1.04 -9.54
CA ALA A 386 -88.61 -0.35 -9.70
C ALA A 386 -89.07 -1.25 -8.56
N ILE A 387 -88.99 -0.79 -7.31
CA ILE A 387 -89.49 -1.54 -6.14
C ILE A 387 -91.00 -1.74 -6.23
N ILE A 388 -91.75 -0.69 -6.61
CA ILE A 388 -93.21 -0.75 -6.74
C ILE A 388 -93.65 -1.71 -7.85
N LEU A 389 -92.93 -1.75 -8.97
CA LEU A 389 -93.26 -2.61 -10.12
C LEU A 389 -92.56 -3.97 -10.12
N GLY A 390 -91.63 -4.20 -9.19
CA GLY A 390 -90.78 -5.40 -9.14
C GLY A 390 -89.88 -5.53 -10.37
N SER A 391 -89.35 -4.41 -10.89
CA SER A 391 -88.46 -4.38 -12.05
C SER A 391 -87.07 -3.87 -11.69
N GLU A 392 -86.13 -3.95 -12.63
CA GLU A 392 -84.85 -3.25 -12.47
C GLU A 392 -85.05 -1.72 -12.51
N PRO A 393 -84.21 -0.93 -11.81
CA PRO A 393 -84.29 0.54 -11.72
C PRO A 393 -83.78 1.22 -13.01
N THR A 394 -84.24 0.74 -14.17
CA THR A 394 -83.96 1.35 -15.47
C THR A 394 -85.26 1.83 -16.13
N PRO A 395 -85.24 2.98 -16.84
CA PRO A 395 -86.44 3.54 -17.46
C PRO A 395 -87.11 2.59 -18.46
N THR A 396 -86.32 1.77 -19.14
CA THR A 396 -86.78 0.77 -20.11
C THR A 396 -87.43 -0.43 -19.41
N ALA A 397 -86.82 -0.98 -18.36
CA ALA A 397 -87.40 -2.09 -17.60
C ALA A 397 -88.71 -1.70 -16.89
N ILE A 398 -88.78 -0.48 -16.37
CA ILE A 398 -90.00 0.05 -15.73
C ILE A 398 -91.14 0.24 -16.76
N ALA A 399 -90.85 0.76 -17.96
CA ALA A 399 -91.85 0.84 -19.02
C ALA A 399 -92.32 -0.55 -19.46
N TYR A 400 -91.37 -1.45 -19.70
CA TYR A 400 -91.67 -2.81 -20.13
C TYR A 400 -92.51 -3.56 -19.10
N ARG A 401 -92.21 -3.41 -17.81
CA ARG A 401 -93.01 -4.01 -16.73
C ARG A 401 -94.39 -3.37 -16.60
N ALA A 402 -94.50 -2.06 -16.81
CA ALA A 402 -95.78 -1.37 -16.85
C ALA A 402 -96.65 -1.85 -18.02
N GLU A 403 -96.07 -2.04 -19.22
CA GLU A 403 -96.75 -2.61 -20.38
C GLU A 403 -97.17 -4.07 -20.15
N GLN A 404 -96.32 -4.89 -19.51
CA GLN A 404 -96.70 -6.26 -19.14
C GLN A 404 -97.92 -6.30 -18.21
N LEU A 405 -98.00 -5.38 -17.24
CA LEU A 405 -99.15 -5.28 -16.34
C LEU A 405 -100.43 -4.81 -17.06
N GLU A 406 -100.31 -4.04 -18.15
CA GLU A 406 -101.43 -3.65 -19.00
C GLU A 406 -101.97 -4.80 -19.86
N MET A 407 -101.12 -5.78 -20.22
CA MET A 407 -101.49 -6.92 -21.05
C MET A 407 -102.04 -8.12 -20.26
N LEU A 408 -101.91 -8.14 -18.94
CA LEU A 408 -102.41 -9.22 -18.07
C LEU A 408 -103.94 -9.41 -18.07
N PRO A 409 -104.80 -8.37 -18.17
CA PRO A 409 -106.25 -8.56 -18.23
C PRO A 409 -106.68 -9.36 -19.47
N GLN A 410 -106.00 -9.20 -20.61
CA GLN A 410 -106.25 -9.96 -21.84
C GLN A 410 -105.78 -11.42 -21.73
N ALA A 411 -104.62 -11.65 -21.13
CA ALA A 411 -104.07 -12.99 -20.99
C ALA A 411 -104.83 -13.87 -19.99
N VAL A 412 -105.52 -13.27 -19.00
CA VAL A 412 -106.36 -13.99 -18.04
C VAL A 412 -107.77 -14.25 -18.58
N SER A 413 -108.27 -13.44 -19.52
CA SER A 413 -109.54 -13.74 -20.23
C SER A 413 -109.40 -14.85 -21.27
N ASP A 414 -108.21 -15.05 -21.84
CA ASP A 414 -107.97 -16.06 -22.88
C ASP A 414 -107.62 -17.47 -22.31
N ILE A 415 -107.53 -17.63 -20.98
CA ILE A 415 -107.21 -18.89 -20.29
C ILE A 415 -108.43 -19.47 -19.52
N GLN A 416 -109.63 -18.90 -19.70
CA GLN A 416 -110.89 -19.48 -19.16
C GLN A 416 -111.53 -20.51 -20.09
#